data_AF-A0A942RMP6-F1
#
_entry.id   AF-A0A942RMP6-F1
#
_cell.length_a   1.000
_cell.length_b   1.000
_cell.length_c   1.000
_cell.angle_alpha   90.00
_cell.angle_beta   90.00
_cell.angle_gamma   90.00
#
_symmetry.space_group_name_H-M   'P 1'
#
loop_
_entity.id
_entity.type
_entity.pdbx_description
1 polymer ?
#
loop_
_entity_poly.entity_id
_entity_poly.type
_entity_poly.pdbx_seq_one_letter_code
_entity_poly.pdbx_strand_id
1 'polypeptide(L)'
;MVNRFDLPDSLKGRSLNNKVIPTVCQLKNMLLKLLEVQGDYTKLKQWEKRSYTAYNIEDIKLTILNSCICQLKIPPYIHLKIPHL
;
A
#
# COMPACT_ATOMS: atom_id res chain seq x y z
N MET A 1 -13.78 37.61 15.03
CA MET A 1 -14.82 36.58 15.24
C MET A 1 -14.23 35.24 14.81
N VAL A 2 -14.12 34.28 15.73
CA VAL A 2 -13.57 32.95 15.43
C VAL A 2 -14.71 32.14 14.84
N ASN A 3 -14.70 31.89 13.53
CA ASN A 3 -15.60 30.93 12.91
C ASN A 3 -15.19 29.53 13.40
N ARG A 4 -15.87 29.06 14.45
CA ARG A 4 -15.83 27.64 14.81
C ARG A 4 -16.64 26.91 13.76
N PHE A 5 -15.94 26.17 12.90
CA PHE A 5 -16.59 25.22 12.02
C PHE A 5 -16.96 24.01 12.87
N ASP A 6 -18.23 23.92 13.29
CA ASP A 6 -18.76 22.73 13.95
C ASP A 6 -18.79 21.60 12.92
N LEU A 7 -17.75 20.76 12.95
CA LEU A 7 -17.65 19.60 12.08
C LEU A 7 -18.63 18.54 12.61
N PRO A 8 -19.53 18.00 11.77
CA PRO A 8 -20.50 17.03 12.23
C PRO A 8 -19.82 15.71 12.62
N ASP A 9 -20.27 15.07 13.70
CA ASP A 9 -19.73 13.78 14.17
C ASP A 9 -19.89 12.63 13.15
N SER A 10 -20.77 12.83 12.16
CA SER A 10 -21.01 11.89 11.09
C SER A 10 -21.23 12.59 9.74
N LEU A 11 -20.76 11.96 8.67
CA LEU A 11 -20.99 12.37 7.29
C LEU A 11 -21.65 11.21 6.55
N LYS A 12 -22.81 11.46 5.92
CA LYS A 12 -23.61 10.43 5.20
C LYS A 12 -23.91 9.18 6.07
N GLY A 13 -24.22 9.39 7.35
CA GLY A 13 -24.53 8.32 8.30
C GLY A 13 -23.33 7.47 8.74
N ARG A 14 -22.10 7.88 8.41
CA ARG A 14 -20.86 7.25 8.92
C ARG A 14 -20.18 8.20 9.88
N SER A 15 -19.76 7.68 11.04
CA SER A 15 -19.01 8.48 12.00
C SER A 15 -17.66 8.87 11.40
N LEU A 16 -17.32 10.16 11.45
CA LEU A 16 -15.99 10.64 11.08
C LEU A 16 -14.91 10.09 12.04
N ASN A 17 -15.32 9.64 13.22
CA ASN A 17 -14.47 9.06 14.24
C ASN A 17 -14.26 7.55 14.07
N ASN A 18 -14.96 6.90 13.12
CA ASN A 18 -14.90 5.44 12.96
C ASN A 18 -14.39 5.01 11.57
N LYS A 19 -13.20 4.39 11.60
CA LYS A 19 -12.36 3.86 10.50
C LYS A 19 -11.51 4.89 9.75
N VAL A 20 -10.44 5.28 10.43
CA VAL A 20 -9.20 5.83 9.87
C VAL A 20 -8.76 4.97 8.68
N ILE A 21 -8.74 5.59 7.49
CA ILE A 21 -8.10 5.05 6.31
C ILE A 21 -6.59 5.07 6.58
N PRO A 22 -5.85 3.96 6.41
CA PRO A 22 -4.39 3.96 6.53
C PRO A 22 -3.83 5.12 5.71
N THR A 23 -2.97 5.94 6.31
CA THR A 23 -2.27 6.99 5.54
C THR A 23 -1.57 6.33 4.35
N VAL A 24 -1.46 7.04 3.22
CA VAL A 24 -0.89 6.52 1.95
C VAL A 24 0.44 5.76 2.16
N CYS A 25 1.24 6.17 3.16
CA CYS A 25 2.48 5.51 3.57
C CYS A 25 2.28 4.06 4.05
N GLN A 26 1.25 3.80 4.86
CA GLN A 26 0.93 2.45 5.36
C GLN A 26 0.49 1.52 4.23
N LEU A 27 -0.25 2.05 3.24
CA LEU A 27 -0.63 1.28 2.06
C LEU A 27 0.59 0.88 1.23
N LYS A 28 1.52 1.81 0.98
CA LYS A 28 2.79 1.52 0.27
C LYS A 28 3.57 0.40 0.94
N ASN A 29 3.72 0.44 2.26
CA ASN A 29 4.47 -0.58 3.00
C ASN A 29 3.80 -1.96 2.88
N MET A 30 2.47 -2.03 2.97
CA MET A 30 1.74 -3.28 2.77
C MET A 30 1.92 -3.82 1.35
N LEU A 31 1.83 -2.96 0.32
CA LEU A 31 2.03 -3.38 -1.08
C LEU A 31 3.46 -3.88 -1.34
N LEU A 32 4.48 -3.21 -0.79
CA LEU A 32 5.86 -3.68 -0.87
C LEU A 32 6.02 -5.04 -0.20
N LYS A 33 5.43 -5.24 0.98
CA LYS A 33 5.48 -6.53 1.65
C LYS A 33 4.77 -7.62 0.85
N LEU A 34 3.62 -7.29 0.24
CA LEU A 34 2.87 -8.20 -0.61
C LEU A 34 3.71 -8.69 -1.81
N LEU A 35 4.51 -7.81 -2.41
CA LEU A 35 5.45 -8.18 -3.47
C LEU A 35 6.58 -9.08 -2.95
N GLU A 36 7.17 -8.74 -1.80
CA GLU A 36 8.26 -9.52 -1.17
C GLU A 36 7.83 -10.96 -0.88
N VAL A 37 6.60 -11.16 -0.42
CA VAL A 37 6.03 -12.48 -0.10
C VAL A 37 5.33 -13.14 -1.29
N GLN A 38 5.52 -12.63 -2.51
CA GLN A 38 4.93 -13.15 -3.76
C GLN A 38 3.40 -13.32 -3.68
N GLY A 39 2.71 -12.38 -3.02
CA GLY A 39 1.25 -12.39 -2.90
C GLY A 39 0.71 -13.29 -1.78
N ASP A 40 1.56 -13.92 -0.98
CA ASP A 40 1.15 -14.75 0.15
C ASP A 40 0.57 -13.92 1.31
N TYR A 41 -0.75 -13.78 1.32
CA TYR A 41 -1.50 -13.07 2.34
C TYR A 41 -1.23 -13.58 3.76
N THR A 42 -0.92 -14.86 3.94
CA THR A 42 -0.73 -15.45 5.28
C THR A 42 0.48 -14.84 5.99
N LYS A 43 1.50 -14.44 5.21
CA LYS A 43 2.75 -13.82 5.66
C LYS A 43 2.64 -12.32 5.95
N LEU A 44 1.47 -11.72 5.73
CA LEU A 44 1.21 -10.33 6.12
C LEU A 44 0.97 -10.20 7.63
N LYS A 45 1.47 -9.10 8.20
CA LYS A 45 1.19 -8.67 9.58
C LYS A 45 -0.28 -8.30 9.72
N GLN A 46 -0.81 -8.33 10.94
CA GLN A 46 -2.23 -8.05 11.17
C GLN A 46 -2.66 -6.66 10.68
N TRP A 47 -1.80 -5.64 10.80
CA TRP A 47 -2.11 -4.30 10.28
C TRP A 47 -2.09 -4.25 8.74
N GLU A 48 -1.19 -5.00 8.11
CA GLU A 48 -1.12 -5.14 6.65
C GLU A 48 -2.38 -5.82 6.13
N LYS A 49 -2.81 -6.90 6.81
CA LYS A 49 -4.06 -7.60 6.52
C LYS A 49 -5.28 -6.68 6.59
N ARG A 50 -5.34 -5.80 7.59
CA ARG A 50 -6.42 -4.79 7.68
C ARG A 50 -6.44 -3.86 6.48
N SER A 51 -5.28 -3.37 6.03
CA SER A 51 -5.17 -2.56 4.81
C SER A 51 -5.54 -3.37 3.57
N TYR A 52 -5.04 -4.59 3.47
CA TYR A 52 -5.33 -5.51 2.37
C TYR A 52 -6.82 -5.71 2.16
N THR A 53 -7.56 -5.96 3.24
CA THR A 53 -9.02 -6.10 3.21
C THR A 53 -9.74 -4.77 2.99
N ALA A 54 -9.30 -3.67 3.61
CA ALA A 54 -9.97 -2.38 3.48
C ALA A 54 -9.95 -1.83 2.03
N TYR A 55 -8.93 -2.18 1.26
CA TYR A 55 -8.76 -1.74 -0.13
C TYR A 55 -9.04 -2.85 -1.17
N ASN A 56 -9.62 -3.99 -0.75
CA ASN A 56 -9.91 -5.12 -1.64
C ASN A 56 -8.74 -5.53 -2.53
N ILE A 57 -7.54 -5.63 -1.94
CA ILE A 57 -6.33 -5.92 -2.71
C ILE A 57 -6.37 -7.33 -3.34
N GLU A 58 -7.18 -8.25 -2.80
CA GLU A 58 -7.37 -9.60 -3.39
C GLU A 58 -7.80 -9.53 -4.86
N ASP A 59 -8.76 -8.67 -5.18
CA ASP A 59 -9.34 -8.55 -6.53
C ASP A 59 -8.32 -8.07 -7.57
N ILE A 60 -7.31 -7.31 -7.12
CA ILE A 60 -6.26 -6.73 -7.97
C ILE A 60 -4.88 -7.33 -7.72
N LYS A 61 -4.76 -8.34 -6.84
CA LYS A 61 -3.49 -8.93 -6.42
C LYS A 61 -2.69 -9.43 -7.62
N LEU A 62 -3.33 -10.19 -8.51
CA LEU A 62 -2.67 -10.73 -9.69
C LEU A 62 -2.17 -9.62 -10.62
N THR A 63 -2.97 -8.57 -10.81
CA THR A 63 -2.57 -7.39 -11.59
C THR A 63 -1.36 -6.70 -10.98
N ILE A 64 -1.33 -6.53 -9.66
CA ILE A 64 -0.18 -5.95 -8.94
C ILE A 64 1.06 -6.80 -9.16
N LEU A 65 0.98 -8.11 -8.90
CA LEU A 65 2.11 -9.04 -9.07
C LEU A 65 2.64 -9.03 -10.52
N ASN A 66 1.74 -9.10 -11.50
CA ASN A 66 2.10 -9.13 -12.92
C ASN A 66 2.66 -7.80 -13.42
N SER A 67 2.16 -6.67 -12.92
CA SER A 67 2.70 -5.35 -13.25
C SER A 67 4.15 -5.16 -12.75
N CYS A 68 4.49 -5.81 -11.63
CA CYS A 68 5.82 -5.74 -11.03
C CYS A 68 6.82 -6.74 -11.63
N ILE A 69 6.37 -7.84 -12.28
CA ILE A 69 7.27 -8.76 -12.99
C ILE A 69 8.05 -8.06 -14.12
N CYS A 70 7.48 -7.01 -14.73
CA CYS A 70 8.19 -6.18 -15.70
C CYS A 70 9.24 -5.23 -15.09
N GLN A 71 9.19 -4.99 -13.77
CA GLN A 71 10.10 -4.07 -13.06
C GLN A 71 11.20 -4.80 -12.27
N LEU A 72 11.06 -6.11 -12.03
CA LEU A 72 12.08 -6.95 -11.38
C LEU A 72 13.19 -7.45 -12.33
N LYS A 73 13.20 -7.01 -13.60
CA LYS A 73 14.37 -7.14 -14.50
C LYS A 73 15.51 -6.14 -14.20
N ILE A 74 15.56 -5.59 -13.00
CA ILE A 74 16.71 -4.78 -12.56
C ILE A 74 17.34 -5.48 -11.36
N PRO A 75 18.45 -6.23 -11.54
CA PRO A 75 19.24 -6.72 -10.42
C PRO A 75 19.85 -5.53 -9.64
N PRO A 76 19.93 -5.59 -8.30
CA PRO A 76 20.31 -4.44 -7.48
C PRO A 76 21.79 -4.05 -7.54
N TYR A 77 22.64 -4.77 -8.29
CA TYR A 77 24.06 -4.40 -8.43
C TYR A 77 24.60 -4.81 -9.79
N ILE A 78 24.71 -3.86 -10.71
CA ILE A 78 25.80 -3.88 -11.69
C ILE A 78 26.51 -2.53 -11.57
N HIS A 79 27.62 -2.56 -10.85
CA HIS A 79 28.69 -1.57 -10.98
C HIS A 79 29.16 -1.65 -12.44
N LEU A 80 28.64 -0.77 -13.30
CA LEU A 80 29.23 -0.53 -14.61
C LEU A 80 30.59 0.14 -14.37
N LYS A 81 31.64 -0.67 -14.24
CA LYS A 81 33.00 -0.23 -14.55
C LYS A 81 32.98 0.15 -16.02
N ILE A 82 32.98 1.46 -16.29
CA ILE A 82 33.34 2.00 -17.59
C ILE A 82 34.82 1.65 -17.79
N PRO A 83 35.20 0.82 -18.79
CA PRO A 83 36.59 0.74 -19.17
C PRO A 83 36.93 2.01 -19.94
N HIS A 84 37.95 2.72 -19.48
CA HIS A 84 38.68 3.68 -20.28
C HIS A 84 39.13 3.00 -21.58
N LEU A 85 38.79 3.60 -22.72
CA LEU A 85 39.58 3.72 -23.95
C LEU A 85 38.94 4.79 -24.83
#